data_AF-A0AAU9W209-F1
#
_entry.id   AF-A0AAU9W209-F1
#
_cell.length_a   1.000
_cell.length_b   1.000
_cell.length_c   1.000
_cell.angle_alpha   90.00
_cell.angle_beta   90.00
_cell.angle_gamma   90.00
#
_symmetry.space_group_name_H-M   'P 1'
#
loop_
_entity.id
_entity.type
_entity.pdbx_description
1 polymer ?
#
loop_
_entity_poly.entity_id
_entity_poly.type
_entity_poly.pdbx_seq_one_letter_code
_entity_poly.pdbx_strand_id
1 'polypeptide(L)'
;MSVLRHLHAMLLVSQLTHIKGAQPTINCQNFKFVIDEDVVYNHILEGHVFQRLTVHSATQCHMKCKDDCLCVSMNYFPLSKENNCELNNANKDMEPAAMKWSQGGNYYDLVRSYTVKGGGSYIPGIHRCVNRCCSQNPCLNGGVCQEICDNHSPRFNCTCSYKYTGKRCGQTTHPRNCKDIANNGASQSGKYDIFDSADKPFSVYCDLHSESGFVWALIQSFSIANKATYKDKGFGTDFPVNDNNNEPDWNSYRLSLSHMQSLSNHSTYLRVTCNLPADGLQYTDYARAVLAGHDIFGDWGGDCKLFEYINIRGINCSDCTAYTRMDLNGAWFVNSFKSKENECDFDGSLGAIDNENNFGRYRSGAINTNHRCSSSDPSTTQYWFGV
;
A
#
# COMPACT_ATOMS: atom_id res chain seq x y z
N MET A 1 16.97 -86.90 -15.96
CA MET A 1 15.62 -86.94 -16.55
C MET A 1 14.74 -85.95 -15.80
N SER A 2 14.17 -84.97 -16.53
CA SER A 2 13.07 -84.05 -16.18
C SER A 2 13.23 -83.17 -14.92
N VAL A 3 13.73 -81.92 -15.01
CA VAL A 3 13.05 -80.64 -15.34
C VAL A 3 11.96 -80.23 -14.35
N LEU A 4 12.25 -79.22 -13.51
CA LEU A 4 11.26 -78.25 -13.04
C LEU A 4 11.95 -76.89 -12.88
N ARG A 5 11.73 -75.98 -13.85
CA ARG A 5 12.14 -74.57 -13.79
C ARG A 5 10.93 -73.74 -13.42
N HIS A 6 11.05 -72.94 -12.36
CA HIS A 6 10.04 -71.99 -11.90
C HIS A 6 9.88 -70.84 -12.91
N LEU A 7 8.64 -70.57 -13.33
CA LEU A 7 8.26 -69.39 -14.09
C LEU A 7 7.65 -68.35 -13.14
N HIS A 8 8.33 -67.20 -13.03
CA HIS A 8 7.79 -65.96 -12.47
C HIS A 8 6.66 -65.43 -13.37
N ALA A 9 5.47 -65.21 -12.80
CA ALA A 9 4.41 -64.43 -13.43
C ALA A 9 4.45 -63.00 -12.88
N MET A 10 4.84 -62.03 -13.73
CA MET A 10 4.71 -60.61 -13.44
C MET A 10 3.24 -60.18 -13.61
N LEU A 11 2.66 -59.62 -12.55
CA LEU A 11 1.39 -58.87 -12.60
C LEU A 11 1.69 -57.41 -12.94
N LEU A 12 1.41 -57.02 -14.19
CA LEU A 12 1.32 -55.61 -14.61
C LEU A 12 -0.10 -55.10 -14.33
N VAL A 13 -0.25 -54.33 -13.26
CA VAL A 13 -1.46 -53.53 -13.02
C VAL A 13 -1.32 -52.24 -13.82
N SER A 14 -2.00 -52.14 -14.96
CA SER A 14 -2.15 -50.88 -15.69
C SER A 14 -3.20 -50.02 -14.98
N GLN A 15 -2.76 -49.12 -14.09
CA GLN A 15 -3.62 -48.04 -13.64
C GLN A 15 -3.78 -47.04 -14.80
N LEU A 16 -4.93 -47.10 -15.46
CA LEU A 16 -5.43 -46.00 -16.29
C LEU A 16 -5.64 -44.78 -15.39
N THR A 17 -4.65 -43.88 -15.34
CA THR A 17 -4.87 -42.53 -14.86
C THR A 17 -5.79 -41.83 -15.86
N HIS A 18 -7.07 -41.73 -15.51
CA HIS A 18 -7.98 -40.78 -16.16
C HIS A 18 -7.43 -39.36 -15.92
N ILE A 19 -6.64 -38.86 -16.86
CA ILE A 19 -6.43 -37.42 -16.99
C ILE A 19 -7.78 -36.88 -17.45
N LYS A 20 -8.61 -36.43 -16.50
CA LYS A 20 -9.72 -35.53 -16.81
C LYS A 20 -9.08 -34.28 -17.42
N GLY A 21 -9.10 -34.20 -18.74
CA GLY A 21 -8.73 -32.98 -19.44
C GLY A 21 -9.58 -31.84 -18.87
N ALA A 22 -8.93 -30.87 -18.25
CA ALA A 22 -9.56 -29.61 -17.89
C ALA A 22 -9.93 -28.91 -19.19
N GLN A 23 -11.14 -29.16 -19.69
CA GLN A 23 -11.67 -28.39 -20.82
C GLN A 23 -11.81 -26.93 -20.36
N PRO A 24 -11.37 -25.96 -21.18
CA PRO A 24 -11.62 -24.55 -20.89
C PRO A 24 -13.14 -24.33 -20.96
N THR A 25 -13.79 -24.16 -19.81
CA THR A 25 -15.20 -23.80 -19.70
C THR A 25 -15.36 -22.37 -20.22
N ILE A 26 -15.70 -22.23 -21.49
CA ILE A 26 -16.09 -20.95 -22.09
C ILE A 26 -17.49 -20.63 -21.56
N ASN A 27 -17.67 -19.46 -20.96
CA ASN A 27 -19.00 -18.97 -20.59
C ASN A 27 -19.65 -18.30 -21.80
N CYS A 28 -20.90 -18.65 -22.09
CA CYS A 28 -21.72 -17.90 -23.02
C CYS A 28 -22.35 -16.73 -22.25
N GLN A 29 -22.20 -15.52 -22.77
CA GLN A 29 -22.87 -14.32 -22.28
C GLN A 29 -24.14 -14.09 -23.08
N ASN A 30 -25.28 -14.09 -22.40
CA ASN A 30 -26.58 -13.79 -23.00
C ASN A 30 -27.04 -12.42 -22.51
N PHE A 31 -27.52 -11.59 -23.44
CA PHE A 31 -28.06 -10.27 -23.15
C PHE A 31 -29.55 -10.28 -23.51
N LYS A 32 -30.39 -9.75 -22.61
CA LYS A 32 -31.80 -9.48 -22.89
C LYS A 32 -31.96 -7.97 -23.00
N PHE A 33 -32.71 -7.52 -24.00
CA PHE A 33 -33.08 -6.11 -24.11
C PHE A 33 -34.47 -6.00 -24.72
N VAL A 34 -35.39 -5.45 -23.94
CA VAL A 34 -36.74 -5.12 -24.39
C VAL A 34 -37.02 -3.67 -24.00
N ILE A 35 -37.27 -2.81 -25.00
CA ILE A 35 -37.32 -1.35 -24.83
C ILE A 35 -38.32 -0.92 -23.75
N ASP A 36 -39.45 -1.60 -23.62
CA ASP A 36 -40.52 -1.19 -22.70
C ASP A 36 -40.61 -2.03 -21.41
N GLU A 37 -39.84 -3.11 -21.28
CA GLU A 37 -39.80 -3.92 -20.05
C GLU A 37 -38.66 -3.51 -19.11
N ASP A 38 -37.51 -3.11 -19.67
CA ASP A 38 -36.27 -2.88 -18.92
C ASP A 38 -35.98 -1.38 -18.69
N VAL A 39 -36.99 -0.50 -18.85
CA VAL A 39 -36.87 0.96 -18.82
C VAL A 39 -37.46 1.58 -17.55
N VAL A 40 -36.76 2.58 -17.02
CA VAL A 40 -37.31 3.52 -16.03
C VAL A 40 -37.45 4.89 -16.71
N TYR A 41 -38.68 5.24 -17.08
CA TYR A 41 -38.96 6.49 -17.78
C TYR A 41 -38.75 7.72 -16.91
N ASN A 42 -38.32 8.82 -17.53
CA ASN A 42 -38.06 10.11 -16.89
C ASN A 42 -37.08 10.02 -15.71
N HIS A 43 -36.15 9.08 -15.76
CA HIS A 43 -35.09 8.92 -14.79
C HIS A 43 -33.77 8.63 -15.49
N ILE A 44 -32.69 9.04 -14.83
CA ILE A 44 -31.32 8.76 -15.24
C ILE A 44 -30.49 8.39 -14.01
N LEU A 45 -29.36 7.74 -14.26
CA LEU A 45 -28.32 7.55 -13.26
C LEU A 45 -27.30 8.68 -13.39
N GLU A 46 -27.21 9.54 -12.38
CA GLU A 46 -26.32 10.71 -12.37
C GLU A 46 -24.95 10.37 -11.75
N GLY A 47 -23.87 11.04 -12.18
CA GLY A 47 -22.53 10.89 -11.58
C GLY A 47 -21.74 9.63 -11.98
N HIS A 48 -22.35 8.70 -12.73
CA HIS A 48 -21.71 7.43 -13.15
C HIS A 48 -21.49 7.31 -14.66
N VAL A 49 -21.77 8.37 -15.42
CA VAL A 49 -21.55 8.43 -16.87
C VAL A 49 -20.06 8.49 -17.18
N PHE A 50 -19.53 7.48 -17.87
CA PHE A 50 -18.12 7.45 -18.29
C PHE A 50 -17.94 7.70 -19.79
N GLN A 51 -19.02 7.65 -20.57
CA GLN A 51 -18.97 7.92 -22.01
C GLN A 51 -20.29 8.51 -22.51
N ARG A 52 -20.20 9.48 -23.42
CA ARG A 52 -21.32 10.12 -24.11
C ARG A 52 -21.20 9.88 -25.60
N LEU A 53 -22.29 9.50 -26.24
CA LEU A 53 -22.35 9.11 -27.64
C LEU A 53 -23.62 9.66 -28.28
N THR A 54 -23.56 9.90 -29.60
CA THR A 54 -24.75 10.17 -30.42
C THR A 54 -25.14 8.90 -31.16
N VAL A 55 -26.38 8.47 -30.99
CA VAL A 55 -26.96 7.24 -31.58
C VAL A 55 -28.36 7.50 -32.12
N HIS A 56 -28.87 6.62 -32.98
CA HIS A 56 -30.19 6.75 -33.61
C HIS A 56 -31.33 6.15 -32.80
N SER A 57 -31.05 5.26 -31.83
CA SER A 57 -32.07 4.57 -31.04
C SER A 57 -31.54 4.05 -29.71
N ALA A 58 -32.46 3.74 -28.78
CA ALA A 58 -32.14 3.07 -27.52
C ALA A 58 -31.44 1.72 -27.77
N THR A 59 -31.86 0.96 -28.79
CA THR A 59 -31.21 -0.31 -29.19
C THR A 59 -29.75 -0.08 -29.61
N GLN A 60 -29.46 0.99 -30.33
CA GLN A 60 -28.07 1.30 -30.68
C GLN A 60 -27.26 1.72 -29.44
N CYS A 61 -27.85 2.46 -28.50
CA CYS A 61 -27.23 2.74 -27.20
C CYS A 61 -26.94 1.43 -26.44
N HIS A 62 -27.90 0.50 -26.42
CA HIS A 62 -27.74 -0.82 -25.81
C HIS A 62 -26.57 -1.59 -26.43
N MET A 63 -26.46 -1.61 -27.76
CA MET A 63 -25.34 -2.26 -28.44
C MET A 63 -24.00 -1.63 -28.04
N LYS A 64 -23.92 -0.30 -27.94
CA LYS A 64 -22.72 0.39 -27.45
C LYS A 64 -22.36 0.00 -26.02
N CYS A 65 -23.35 -0.10 -25.14
CA CYS A 65 -23.16 -0.57 -23.76
C CYS A 65 -22.70 -2.04 -23.73
N LYS A 66 -23.34 -2.91 -24.51
CA LYS A 66 -22.98 -4.33 -24.63
C LYS A 66 -21.55 -4.52 -25.14
N ASP A 67 -21.07 -3.65 -26.02
CA ASP A 67 -19.71 -3.74 -26.58
C ASP A 67 -18.63 -3.20 -25.62
N ASP A 68 -18.97 -2.27 -24.69
CA ASP A 68 -18.02 -1.80 -23.67
C ASP A 68 -18.16 -2.59 -22.36
N CYS A 69 -17.09 -3.29 -21.98
CA CYS A 69 -17.07 -4.13 -20.79
C CYS A 69 -17.20 -3.39 -19.44
N LEU A 70 -17.02 -2.06 -19.39
CA LEU A 70 -17.30 -1.26 -18.20
C LEU A 70 -18.79 -0.92 -18.05
N CYS A 71 -19.55 -0.94 -19.15
CA CYS A 71 -20.94 -0.51 -19.12
C CYS A 71 -21.82 -1.55 -18.42
N VAL A 72 -22.69 -1.05 -17.54
CA VAL A 72 -23.67 -1.86 -16.80
C VAL A 72 -25.10 -1.30 -16.87
N SER A 73 -25.24 -0.04 -17.25
CA SER A 73 -26.53 0.60 -17.52
C SER A 73 -26.33 1.77 -18.48
N MET A 74 -27.41 2.34 -18.99
CA MET A 74 -27.36 3.50 -19.89
C MET A 74 -28.48 4.49 -19.61
N ASN A 75 -28.22 5.77 -19.86
CA ASN A 75 -29.26 6.78 -19.98
C ASN A 75 -29.45 7.11 -21.46
N TYR A 76 -30.70 7.18 -21.90
CA TYR A 76 -31.04 7.50 -23.29
C TYR A 76 -32.07 8.63 -23.37
N PHE A 77 -31.78 9.63 -24.19
CA PHE A 77 -32.59 10.84 -24.37
C PHE A 77 -33.18 10.88 -25.79
N PRO A 78 -34.36 10.29 -26.03
CA PRO A 78 -34.92 10.14 -27.38
C PRO A 78 -35.13 11.46 -28.14
N LEU A 79 -35.31 12.58 -27.42
CA LEU A 79 -35.53 13.89 -28.02
C LEU A 79 -34.23 14.67 -28.30
N SER A 80 -33.10 14.24 -27.74
CA SER A 80 -31.81 14.90 -27.98
C SER A 80 -31.20 14.41 -29.30
N LYS A 81 -30.65 15.34 -30.08
CA LYS A 81 -29.97 15.04 -31.35
C LYS A 81 -28.49 14.72 -31.18
N GLU A 82 -27.89 15.10 -30.06
CA GLU A 82 -26.48 14.89 -29.76
C GLU A 82 -26.31 14.36 -28.34
N ASN A 83 -25.26 13.55 -28.11
CA ASN A 83 -24.95 12.97 -26.81
C ASN A 83 -26.14 12.32 -26.12
N ASN A 84 -27.04 11.74 -26.93
CA ASN A 84 -28.31 11.19 -26.48
C ASN A 84 -28.20 9.79 -25.88
N CYS A 85 -27.01 9.21 -25.86
CA CYS A 85 -26.68 7.96 -25.20
C CYS A 85 -25.53 8.18 -24.22
N GLU A 86 -25.79 7.91 -22.94
CA GLU A 86 -24.81 7.93 -21.88
C GLU A 86 -24.59 6.51 -21.38
N LEU A 87 -23.34 6.06 -21.34
CA LEU A 87 -22.97 4.75 -20.79
C LEU A 87 -22.51 4.91 -19.34
N ASN A 88 -23.06 4.08 -18.44
CA ASN A 88 -22.81 4.15 -17.01
C ASN A 88 -22.01 2.93 -16.52
N ASN A 89 -21.11 3.16 -15.57
CA ASN A 89 -20.30 2.12 -14.94
C ASN A 89 -20.91 1.57 -13.62
N ALA A 90 -22.11 2.05 -13.28
CA ALA A 90 -22.94 1.59 -12.17
C ALA A 90 -24.40 1.47 -12.64
N ASN A 91 -25.23 0.80 -11.85
CA ASN A 91 -26.66 0.66 -12.07
C ASN A 91 -27.44 1.05 -10.82
N LYS A 92 -28.77 1.07 -10.92
CA LYS A 92 -29.68 1.44 -9.82
C LYS A 92 -29.58 0.54 -8.58
N ASP A 93 -29.12 -0.70 -8.73
CA ASP A 93 -28.97 -1.63 -7.61
C ASP A 93 -27.67 -1.37 -6.85
N MET A 94 -26.61 -0.97 -7.58
CA MET A 94 -25.33 -0.56 -7.01
C MET A 94 -25.39 0.82 -6.36
N GLU A 95 -26.07 1.77 -7.00
CA GLU A 95 -26.09 3.19 -6.64
C GLU A 95 -27.52 3.74 -6.63
N PRO A 96 -28.39 3.25 -5.73
CA PRO A 96 -29.81 3.62 -5.72
C PRO A 96 -30.03 5.12 -5.48
N ALA A 97 -29.14 5.77 -4.73
CA ALA A 97 -29.23 7.21 -4.46
C ALA A 97 -28.92 8.09 -5.68
N ALA A 98 -28.21 7.55 -6.67
CA ALA A 98 -27.84 8.23 -7.92
C ALA A 98 -28.96 8.21 -8.97
N MET A 99 -30.03 7.45 -8.74
CA MET A 99 -31.22 7.49 -9.58
C MET A 99 -31.99 8.78 -9.35
N LYS A 100 -32.06 9.62 -10.38
CA LYS A 100 -32.69 10.94 -10.31
C LYS A 100 -33.73 11.09 -11.40
N TRP A 101 -34.81 11.78 -11.07
CA TRP A 101 -35.80 12.20 -12.05
C TRP A 101 -35.16 13.19 -13.03
N SER A 102 -35.37 12.97 -14.32
CA SER A 102 -34.90 13.84 -15.39
C SER A 102 -35.87 13.75 -16.56
N GLN A 103 -36.55 14.85 -16.86
CA GLN A 103 -37.60 14.89 -17.88
C GLN A 103 -37.04 14.49 -19.25
N GLY A 104 -37.64 13.48 -19.87
CA GLY A 104 -37.24 13.01 -21.20
C GLY A 104 -35.96 12.16 -21.23
N GLY A 105 -35.34 11.88 -20.09
CA GLY A 105 -34.28 10.87 -19.95
C GLY A 105 -34.86 9.52 -19.53
N ASN A 106 -34.40 8.45 -20.17
CA ASN A 106 -34.85 7.09 -19.88
C ASN A 106 -33.65 6.22 -19.46
N TYR A 107 -33.75 5.60 -18.30
CA TYR A 107 -32.72 4.70 -17.76
C TYR A 107 -32.99 3.25 -18.18
N TYR A 108 -31.93 2.51 -18.50
CA TYR A 108 -32.00 1.08 -18.84
C TYR A 108 -30.87 0.30 -18.19
N ASP A 109 -31.20 -0.84 -17.59
CA ASP A 109 -30.20 -1.81 -17.13
C ASP A 109 -29.61 -2.61 -18.30
N LEU A 110 -28.33 -2.99 -18.19
CA LEU A 110 -27.75 -4.01 -19.07
C LEU A 110 -28.06 -5.41 -18.51
N VAL A 111 -29.24 -5.92 -18.80
CA VAL A 111 -29.68 -7.26 -18.35
C VAL A 111 -28.88 -8.35 -19.05
N ARG A 112 -28.16 -9.17 -18.27
CA ARG A 112 -27.33 -10.26 -18.78
C ARG A 112 -27.32 -11.50 -17.88
N SER A 113 -26.95 -12.63 -18.46
CA SER A 113 -26.75 -13.91 -17.76
C SER A 113 -25.58 -14.70 -18.34
N TYR A 114 -25.00 -15.58 -17.52
CA TYR A 114 -23.90 -16.46 -17.91
C TYR A 114 -24.33 -17.92 -17.87
N THR A 115 -24.01 -18.66 -18.92
CA THR A 115 -24.24 -20.11 -19.01
C THR A 115 -22.94 -20.83 -19.34
N VAL A 116 -22.76 -22.05 -18.84
CA VAL A 116 -21.64 -22.91 -19.21
C VAL A 116 -21.91 -23.66 -20.51
N LYS A 117 -20.83 -24.04 -21.21
CA LYS A 117 -20.90 -24.91 -22.39
C LYS A 117 -21.62 -26.22 -22.03
N GLY A 118 -22.79 -26.47 -22.60
CA GLY A 118 -23.71 -27.55 -22.21
C GLY A 118 -25.06 -27.07 -21.68
N GLY A 119 -25.26 -25.75 -21.53
CA GLY A 119 -26.56 -25.13 -21.26
C GLY A 119 -26.90 -24.93 -19.78
N GLY A 120 -26.03 -25.36 -18.86
CA GLY A 120 -26.21 -25.12 -17.43
C GLY A 120 -25.97 -23.67 -17.03
N SER A 121 -26.58 -23.22 -15.93
CA SER A 121 -26.31 -21.91 -15.34
C SER A 121 -24.87 -21.82 -14.82
N TYR A 122 -24.26 -20.63 -14.95
CA TYR A 122 -22.98 -20.35 -14.31
C TYR A 122 -23.12 -20.31 -12.79
N ILE A 123 -22.14 -20.87 -12.07
CA ILE A 123 -22.09 -20.87 -10.61
C ILE A 123 -20.74 -20.24 -10.21
N PRO A 124 -20.75 -19.06 -9.55
CA PRO A 124 -19.54 -18.43 -9.05
C PRO A 124 -18.73 -19.39 -8.16
N GLY A 125 -17.41 -19.39 -8.31
CA GLY A 125 -16.50 -20.24 -7.51
C GLY A 125 -16.35 -21.68 -7.99
N ILE A 126 -17.32 -22.23 -8.73
CA ILE A 126 -17.21 -23.57 -9.36
C ILE A 126 -16.69 -23.45 -10.79
N HIS A 127 -17.23 -22.49 -11.54
CA HIS A 127 -16.88 -22.30 -12.94
C HIS A 127 -15.85 -21.18 -13.10
N ARG A 128 -14.88 -21.38 -14.01
CA ARG A 128 -13.94 -20.33 -14.38
C ARG A 128 -14.68 -19.22 -15.11
N CYS A 129 -14.51 -17.96 -14.69
CA CYS A 129 -15.04 -16.84 -15.44
C CYS A 129 -14.21 -16.61 -16.72
N VAL A 130 -14.86 -16.70 -17.87
CA VAL A 130 -14.28 -16.30 -19.16
C VAL A 130 -15.31 -15.48 -19.94
N ASN A 131 -15.09 -14.17 -20.06
CA ASN A 131 -15.99 -13.23 -20.73
C ASN A 131 -15.34 -12.45 -21.88
N ARG A 132 -14.02 -12.59 -22.06
CA ARG A 132 -13.16 -11.97 -23.10
C ARG A 132 -12.91 -10.47 -22.95
N CYS A 133 -13.38 -9.84 -21.88
CA CYS A 133 -13.10 -8.43 -21.62
C CYS A 133 -11.62 -8.16 -21.31
N CYS A 134 -10.86 -9.15 -20.83
CA CYS A 134 -9.42 -9.00 -20.60
C CYS A 134 -8.56 -9.48 -21.78
N SER A 135 -9.14 -9.90 -22.91
CA SER A 135 -8.37 -10.44 -24.04
C SER A 135 -7.37 -9.45 -24.67
N GLN A 136 -7.66 -8.15 -24.63
CA GLN A 136 -6.74 -7.09 -25.08
C GLN A 136 -6.16 -6.26 -23.92
N ASN A 137 -6.39 -6.69 -22.67
CA ASN A 137 -6.11 -5.93 -21.45
C ASN A 137 -6.55 -4.44 -21.50
N PRO A 138 -7.79 -4.11 -21.08
CA PRO A 138 -8.29 -2.74 -21.05
C PRO A 138 -7.66 -1.86 -19.96
N CYS A 139 -6.85 -2.42 -19.06
CA CYS A 139 -6.18 -1.69 -17.99
C CYS A 139 -4.95 -0.96 -18.52
N LEU A 140 -4.88 0.34 -18.27
CA LEU A 140 -3.77 1.20 -18.69
C LEU A 140 -2.58 1.09 -17.73
N ASN A 141 -1.44 1.64 -18.14
CA ASN A 141 -0.25 1.81 -17.30
C ASN A 141 0.23 0.53 -16.59
N GLY A 142 0.15 -0.61 -17.30
CA GLY A 142 0.57 -1.91 -16.77
C GLY A 142 -0.39 -2.53 -15.75
N GLY A 143 -1.62 -2.02 -15.64
CA GLY A 143 -2.65 -2.61 -14.78
C GLY A 143 -3.00 -4.06 -15.18
N VAL A 144 -3.35 -4.85 -14.17
CA VAL A 144 -3.73 -6.27 -14.34
C VAL A 144 -5.25 -6.38 -14.42
N CYS A 145 -5.74 -6.95 -15.53
CA CYS A 145 -7.17 -7.16 -15.75
C CYS A 145 -7.63 -8.50 -15.18
N GLN A 146 -8.74 -8.49 -14.45
CA GLN A 146 -9.45 -9.70 -14.02
C GLN A 146 -10.87 -9.70 -14.57
N GLU A 147 -11.27 -10.79 -15.23
CA GLU A 147 -12.62 -10.95 -15.76
C GLU A 147 -13.62 -11.25 -14.64
N ILE A 148 -14.81 -10.63 -14.74
CA ILE A 148 -15.91 -10.79 -13.78
C ILE A 148 -17.15 -11.28 -14.53
N CYS A 149 -17.74 -12.37 -14.02
CA CYS A 149 -18.93 -13.00 -14.57
C CYS A 149 -20.08 -12.86 -13.55
N ASP A 150 -20.41 -11.60 -13.27
CA ASP A 150 -21.54 -11.19 -12.44
C ASP A 150 -22.56 -10.46 -13.32
N ASN A 151 -23.85 -10.56 -12.99
CA ASN A 151 -24.93 -10.03 -13.83
C ASN A 151 -25.14 -8.53 -13.66
N HIS A 152 -24.64 -7.92 -12.58
CA HIS A 152 -24.91 -6.53 -12.20
C HIS A 152 -23.65 -5.64 -12.20
N SER A 153 -22.43 -6.18 -12.20
CA SER A 153 -21.19 -5.38 -12.14
C SER A 153 -20.52 -5.07 -13.48
N PRO A 154 -19.49 -4.20 -13.54
CA PRO A 154 -18.60 -4.21 -14.70
C PRO A 154 -18.05 -5.62 -14.96
N ARG A 155 -17.78 -5.95 -16.23
CA ARG A 155 -17.34 -7.29 -16.63
C ARG A 155 -15.85 -7.53 -16.39
N PHE A 156 -15.13 -6.55 -15.85
CA PHE A 156 -13.76 -6.72 -15.40
C PHE A 156 -13.44 -5.72 -14.30
N ASN A 157 -12.36 -5.98 -13.57
CA ASN A 157 -11.70 -4.97 -12.76
C ASN A 157 -10.25 -4.81 -13.23
N CYS A 158 -9.65 -3.69 -12.83
CA CYS A 158 -8.22 -3.46 -12.97
C CYS A 158 -7.58 -3.36 -11.60
N THR A 159 -6.52 -4.13 -11.37
CA THR A 159 -5.60 -3.90 -10.26
C THR A 159 -4.51 -2.97 -10.76
N CYS A 160 -4.42 -1.77 -10.17
CA CYS A 160 -3.46 -0.75 -10.57
C CYS A 160 -2.15 -0.87 -9.80
N SER A 161 -1.04 -0.46 -10.43
CA SER A 161 0.17 -0.15 -9.70
C SER A 161 -0.07 1.05 -8.78
N TYR A 162 0.65 1.15 -7.66
CA TYR A 162 0.49 2.21 -6.66
C TYR A 162 0.61 3.64 -7.22
N LYS A 163 1.22 3.79 -8.41
CA LYS A 163 1.38 5.06 -9.14
C LYS A 163 0.11 5.51 -9.88
N TYR A 164 -0.88 4.64 -10.01
CA TYR A 164 -2.06 4.88 -10.85
C TYR A 164 -3.37 4.48 -10.16
N THR A 165 -4.45 5.13 -10.55
CA THR A 165 -5.80 4.93 -10.02
C THR A 165 -6.87 5.05 -11.10
N GLY A 166 -8.12 4.89 -10.70
CA GLY A 166 -9.30 4.89 -11.56
C GLY A 166 -9.62 3.49 -12.13
N LYS A 167 -10.82 3.35 -12.71
CA LYS A 167 -11.36 2.05 -13.16
C LYS A 167 -10.48 1.31 -14.18
N ARG A 168 -9.66 2.05 -14.94
CA ARG A 168 -8.70 1.51 -15.91
C ARG A 168 -7.25 1.93 -15.63
N CYS A 169 -6.92 2.39 -14.42
CA CYS A 169 -5.56 2.83 -14.06
C CYS A 169 -5.01 3.98 -14.93
N GLY A 170 -5.89 4.85 -15.43
CA GLY A 170 -5.53 5.95 -16.33
C GLY A 170 -5.13 7.25 -15.62
N GLN A 171 -5.39 7.36 -14.32
CA GLN A 171 -5.11 8.56 -13.53
C GLN A 171 -3.85 8.33 -12.68
N THR A 172 -2.99 9.33 -12.56
CA THR A 172 -1.80 9.26 -11.69
C THR A 172 -2.19 9.52 -10.24
N THR A 173 -1.62 8.76 -9.31
CA THR A 173 -1.74 9.02 -7.88
C THR A 173 -0.68 10.02 -7.43
N HIS A 174 -0.98 10.82 -6.41
CA HIS A 174 -0.03 11.75 -5.78
C HIS A 174 0.16 11.43 -4.29
N PRO A 175 0.80 10.29 -3.95
CA PRO A 175 1.01 9.89 -2.56
C PRO A 175 1.95 10.87 -1.84
N ARG A 176 1.61 11.27 -0.61
CA ARG A 176 2.40 12.21 0.22
C ARG A 176 3.26 11.52 1.27
N ASN A 177 2.91 10.29 1.63
CA ASN A 177 3.60 9.49 2.64
C ASN A 177 3.46 8.00 2.34
N CYS A 178 4.06 7.16 3.19
CA CYS A 178 3.96 5.71 3.07
C CYS A 178 2.56 5.14 3.34
N LYS A 179 1.67 5.91 3.99
CA LYS A 179 0.27 5.52 4.19
C LYS A 179 -0.53 5.60 2.91
N ASP A 180 -0.33 6.65 2.13
CA ASP A 180 -0.94 6.77 0.80
C ASP A 180 -0.45 5.66 -0.13
N ILE A 181 0.85 5.33 -0.06
CA ILE A 181 1.43 4.20 -0.79
C ILE A 181 0.70 2.89 -0.46
N ALA A 182 0.53 2.58 0.83
CA ALA A 182 -0.22 1.40 1.26
C ALA A 182 -1.69 1.44 0.82
N ASN A 183 -2.37 2.59 0.96
CA ASN A 183 -3.76 2.78 0.53
C ASN A 183 -3.92 2.61 -0.99
N ASN A 184 -2.89 2.93 -1.76
CA ASN A 184 -2.85 2.71 -3.21
C ASN A 184 -2.55 1.24 -3.60
N GLY A 185 -2.54 0.31 -2.63
CA GLY A 185 -2.44 -1.12 -2.87
C GLY A 185 -1.02 -1.68 -2.81
N ALA A 186 -0.01 -0.89 -2.44
CA ALA A 186 1.32 -1.41 -2.19
C ALA A 186 1.34 -2.31 -0.94
N SER A 187 1.91 -3.50 -1.06
CA SER A 187 1.95 -4.49 0.02
C SER A 187 3.36 -4.89 0.47
N GLN A 188 4.39 -4.47 -0.27
CA GLN A 188 5.79 -4.81 0.02
C GLN A 188 6.54 -3.59 0.54
N SER A 189 7.42 -3.77 1.53
CA SER A 189 8.33 -2.69 1.93
C SER A 189 9.38 -2.47 0.83
N GLY A 190 9.83 -1.23 0.66
CA GLY A 190 10.73 -0.87 -0.42
C GLY A 190 10.78 0.63 -0.66
N LYS A 191 11.50 1.06 -1.70
CA LYS A 191 11.61 2.47 -2.09
C LYS A 191 10.44 2.87 -2.99
N TYR A 192 9.78 3.98 -2.66
CA TYR A 192 8.61 4.51 -3.35
C TYR A 192 8.77 5.99 -3.66
N ASP A 193 8.35 6.39 -4.85
CA ASP A 193 8.18 7.81 -5.21
C ASP A 193 6.92 8.38 -4.54
N ILE A 194 7.11 9.46 -3.80
CA ILE A 194 6.09 10.28 -3.18
C ILE A 194 6.29 11.75 -3.60
N PHE A 195 5.33 12.60 -3.29
CA PHE A 195 5.33 14.00 -3.70
C PHE A 195 5.34 14.92 -2.49
N ASP A 196 6.22 15.92 -2.54
CA ASP A 196 6.27 16.96 -1.51
C ASP A 196 5.06 17.91 -1.60
N SER A 197 4.98 18.88 -0.69
CA SER A 197 3.92 19.90 -0.68
C SER A 197 3.91 20.82 -1.91
N ALA A 198 4.97 20.82 -2.72
CA ALA A 198 5.09 21.56 -3.97
C ALA A 198 4.88 20.67 -5.22
N ASP A 199 4.35 19.46 -5.03
CA ASP A 199 4.14 18.46 -6.09
C ASP A 199 5.43 18.02 -6.82
N LYS A 200 6.58 18.14 -6.15
CA LYS A 200 7.84 17.59 -6.65
C LYS A 200 8.02 16.16 -6.17
N PRO A 201 8.37 15.22 -7.06
CA PRO A 201 8.59 13.84 -6.67
C PRO A 201 9.93 13.70 -5.94
N PHE A 202 9.94 12.91 -4.88
CA PHE A 202 11.14 12.38 -4.23
C PHE A 202 10.87 10.96 -3.74
N SER A 203 11.91 10.26 -3.35
CA SER A 203 11.87 8.81 -3.23
C SER A 203 12.27 8.40 -1.80
N VAL A 204 11.40 7.66 -1.11
CA VAL A 204 11.57 7.28 0.30
C VAL A 204 11.42 5.78 0.50
N TYR A 205 12.17 5.21 1.44
CA TYR A 205 11.95 3.81 1.83
C TYR A 205 10.76 3.71 2.77
N CYS A 206 9.75 2.96 2.36
CA CYS A 206 8.56 2.66 3.14
C CYS A 206 8.65 1.26 3.73
N ASP A 207 8.50 1.17 5.04
CA ASP A 207 8.26 -0.07 5.75
C ASP A 207 6.76 -0.19 6.05
N LEU A 208 6.10 -1.10 5.34
CA LEU A 208 4.64 -1.21 5.30
C LEU A 208 4.07 -2.29 6.24
N HIS A 209 4.91 -3.11 6.87
CA HIS A 209 4.44 -4.31 7.57
C HIS A 209 5.28 -4.79 8.74
N SER A 210 6.43 -4.18 9.07
CA SER A 210 7.22 -4.65 10.21
C SER A 210 6.47 -4.55 11.54
N GLU A 211 5.55 -3.59 11.64
CA GLU A 211 4.79 -3.30 12.84
C GLU A 211 3.30 -3.17 12.50
N SER A 212 2.47 -4.01 13.12
CA SER A 212 1.03 -4.01 12.86
C SER A 212 0.41 -2.66 13.26
N GLY A 213 -0.44 -2.12 12.39
CA GLY A 213 -1.13 -0.84 12.61
C GLY A 213 -0.36 0.39 12.13
N PHE A 214 0.93 0.26 11.82
CA PHE A 214 1.78 1.39 11.43
C PHE A 214 2.40 1.19 10.06
N VAL A 215 2.66 2.31 9.38
CA VAL A 215 3.49 2.39 8.19
C VAL A 215 4.57 3.44 8.42
N TRP A 216 5.80 3.17 7.98
CA TRP A 216 6.96 3.96 8.35
C TRP A 216 7.75 4.43 7.14
N ALA A 217 8.16 5.70 7.16
CA ALA A 217 9.05 6.32 6.19
C ALA A 217 10.44 6.50 6.81
N LEU A 218 11.48 5.93 6.20
CA LEU A 218 12.87 6.09 6.65
C LEU A 218 13.34 7.52 6.40
N ILE A 219 13.83 8.21 7.44
CA ILE A 219 14.36 9.58 7.32
C ILE A 219 15.88 9.66 7.46
N GLN A 220 16.48 8.75 8.22
CA GLN A 220 17.93 8.66 8.42
C GLN A 220 18.32 7.24 8.84
N SER A 221 19.44 6.73 8.32
CA SER A 221 20.10 5.51 8.78
C SER A 221 21.61 5.71 8.80
N PHE A 222 22.28 5.28 9.86
CA PHE A 222 23.75 5.31 9.88
C PHE A 222 24.33 4.21 10.75
N SER A 223 25.54 3.77 10.40
CA SER A 223 26.32 2.81 11.20
C SER A 223 27.24 3.49 12.21
N ILE A 224 27.68 2.73 13.22
CA ILE A 224 28.69 3.19 14.19
C ILE A 224 30.00 3.57 13.51
N ALA A 225 30.41 2.84 12.47
CA ALA A 225 31.56 3.21 11.65
C ALA A 225 31.42 4.63 11.06
N ASN A 226 30.20 5.05 10.74
CA ASN A 226 29.89 6.37 10.18
C ASN A 226 29.49 7.43 11.22
N LYS A 227 29.55 7.14 12.53
CA LYS A 227 29.08 8.06 13.60
C LYS A 227 29.65 9.48 13.51
N ALA A 228 30.88 9.63 13.04
CA ALA A 228 31.55 10.93 12.95
C ALA A 228 30.82 11.90 12.02
N THR A 229 30.19 11.39 10.96
CA THR A 229 29.41 12.16 10.00
C THR A 229 28.10 12.69 10.60
N TYR A 230 27.49 11.92 11.51
CA TYR A 230 26.14 12.18 12.00
C TYR A 230 26.09 12.83 13.39
N LYS A 231 27.09 12.61 14.26
CA LYS A 231 27.02 13.01 15.68
C LYS A 231 26.74 14.49 15.93
N ASP A 232 27.17 15.37 15.04
CA ASP A 232 27.03 16.83 15.16
C ASP A 232 26.05 17.39 14.11
N LYS A 233 25.07 16.58 13.69
CA LYS A 233 24.05 16.92 12.68
C LYS A 233 22.64 16.71 13.22
N GLY A 234 22.06 17.74 13.84
CA GLY A 234 20.65 17.75 14.23
C GLY A 234 19.74 17.66 13.00
N PHE A 235 18.51 17.17 13.16
CA PHE A 235 17.59 16.96 12.03
C PHE A 235 17.15 18.27 11.34
N GLY A 236 17.22 19.41 12.04
CA GLY A 236 17.04 20.75 11.46
C GLY A 236 18.17 21.23 10.54
N THR A 237 19.28 20.50 10.42
CA THR A 237 20.37 20.81 9.47
C THR A 237 20.12 20.12 8.13
N ASP A 238 20.14 20.88 7.03
CA ASP A 238 20.08 20.31 5.68
C ASP A 238 21.42 19.67 5.30
N PHE A 239 21.40 18.34 5.22
CA PHE A 239 22.55 17.49 4.97
C PHE A 239 22.07 16.14 4.40
N PRO A 240 21.58 16.10 3.15
CA PRO A 240 21.18 14.85 2.52
C PRO A 240 22.41 13.95 2.27
N VAL A 241 22.23 12.65 2.45
CA VAL A 241 23.26 11.63 2.22
C VAL A 241 22.63 10.44 1.52
N ASN A 242 23.13 10.09 0.34
CA ASN A 242 22.71 8.89 -0.42
C ASN A 242 21.18 8.77 -0.63
N ASP A 243 20.45 9.90 -0.65
CA ASP A 243 18.99 9.93 -0.75
C ASP A 243 18.45 9.58 -2.16
N ASN A 244 19.31 9.69 -3.17
CA ASN A 244 18.99 9.41 -4.57
C ASN A 244 19.28 7.97 -5.04
N ASN A 245 19.84 7.11 -4.19
CA ASN A 245 20.19 5.72 -4.56
C ASN A 245 18.94 4.84 -4.74
N ASN A 246 18.99 3.81 -5.59
CA ASN A 246 17.82 2.93 -5.80
C ASN A 246 17.38 2.18 -4.52
N GLU A 247 18.34 1.82 -3.68
CA GLU A 247 18.13 1.21 -2.37
C GLU A 247 18.72 2.12 -1.28
N PRO A 248 18.13 2.17 -0.07
CA PRO A 248 18.71 2.92 1.02
C PRO A 248 20.06 2.31 1.45
N ASP A 249 21.09 3.14 1.51
CA ASP A 249 22.34 2.73 2.15
C ASP A 249 22.17 2.76 3.67
N TRP A 250 21.89 1.60 4.25
CA TRP A 250 21.68 1.45 5.69
C TRP A 250 22.85 1.93 6.55
N ASN A 251 24.08 1.96 6.01
CA ASN A 251 25.25 2.44 6.75
C ASN A 251 25.37 3.96 6.73
N SER A 252 24.79 4.63 5.73
CA SER A 252 24.85 6.08 5.58
C SER A 252 23.77 6.56 4.62
N TYR A 253 22.63 6.98 5.18
CA TYR A 253 21.49 7.53 4.45
C TYR A 253 20.83 8.64 5.26
N ARG A 254 20.44 9.72 4.59
CA ARG A 254 19.66 10.81 5.19
C ARG A 254 18.91 11.58 4.13
N LEU A 255 17.62 11.81 4.33
CA LEU A 255 16.83 12.69 3.49
C LEU A 255 17.24 14.17 3.67
N SER A 256 17.00 14.99 2.66
CA SER A 256 17.10 16.45 2.80
C SER A 256 16.14 16.97 3.88
N LEU A 257 16.45 18.14 4.44
CA LEU A 257 15.60 18.80 5.42
C LEU A 257 14.17 19.02 4.87
N SER A 258 14.07 19.48 3.62
CA SER A 258 12.77 19.75 2.99
C SER A 258 11.91 18.49 2.84
N HIS A 259 12.52 17.35 2.48
CA HIS A 259 11.81 16.07 2.38
C HIS A 259 11.36 15.56 3.75
N MET A 260 12.21 15.68 4.78
CA MET A 260 11.83 15.33 6.15
C MET A 260 10.68 16.19 6.66
N GLN A 261 10.71 17.51 6.42
CA GLN A 261 9.61 18.42 6.79
C GLN A 261 8.31 18.10 6.05
N SER A 262 8.39 17.76 4.76
CA SER A 262 7.22 17.33 4.01
C SER A 262 6.60 16.06 4.60
N LEU A 263 7.43 15.08 4.98
CA LEU A 263 6.95 13.86 5.61
C LEU A 263 6.36 14.11 7.01
N SER A 264 7.01 14.95 7.82
CA SER A 264 6.54 15.23 9.19
C SER A 264 5.15 15.86 9.21
N ASN A 265 4.82 16.70 8.22
CA ASN A 265 3.48 17.32 8.09
C ASN A 265 2.36 16.30 7.85
N HIS A 266 2.72 15.08 7.43
CA HIS A 266 1.81 13.98 7.16
C HIS A 266 2.08 12.76 8.05
N SER A 267 2.75 12.96 9.19
CA SER A 267 3.13 11.90 10.13
C SER A 267 2.72 12.26 11.56
N THR A 268 2.41 11.24 12.34
CA THR A 268 1.95 11.38 13.74
C THR A 268 2.91 10.75 14.73
N TYR A 269 3.81 9.87 14.27
CA TYR A 269 4.74 9.13 15.11
C TYR A 269 6.19 9.29 14.67
N LEU A 270 7.09 9.17 15.63
CA LEU A 270 8.53 9.02 15.47
C LEU A 270 8.91 7.67 16.09
N ARG A 271 9.74 6.90 15.38
CA ARG A 271 10.44 5.77 16.02
C ARG A 271 11.91 5.75 15.67
N VAL A 272 12.67 5.06 16.52
CA VAL A 272 14.06 4.70 16.28
C VAL A 272 14.25 3.21 16.49
N THR A 273 14.97 2.58 15.57
CA THR A 273 15.26 1.14 15.57
C THR A 273 16.75 0.89 15.47
N CYS A 274 17.20 -0.23 16.02
CA CYS A 274 18.58 -0.70 15.87
C CYS A 274 18.66 -1.93 14.98
N ASN A 275 19.62 -1.96 14.06
CA ASN A 275 19.94 -3.11 13.19
C ASN A 275 18.73 -3.70 12.43
N LEU A 276 17.71 -2.88 12.10
CA LEU A 276 16.50 -3.35 11.41
C LEU A 276 16.80 -4.20 10.14
N PRO A 277 17.78 -3.83 9.29
CA PRO A 277 18.04 -4.58 8.05
C PRO A 277 18.57 -6.00 8.29
N ALA A 278 19.28 -6.22 9.41
CA ALA A 278 19.88 -7.50 9.75
C ALA A 278 18.96 -8.36 10.63
N ASP A 279 18.31 -7.72 11.60
CA ASP A 279 17.62 -8.42 12.68
C ASP A 279 16.08 -8.38 12.56
N GLY A 280 15.56 -7.61 11.60
CA GLY A 280 14.15 -7.22 11.55
C GLY A 280 13.76 -6.31 12.71
N LEU A 281 12.45 -6.11 12.91
CA LEU A 281 11.95 -5.31 14.03
C LEU A 281 12.17 -6.05 15.35
N GLN A 282 12.86 -5.38 16.26
CA GLN A 282 13.11 -5.84 17.62
C GLN A 282 12.77 -4.71 18.57
N TYR A 283 12.09 -5.04 19.67
CA TYR A 283 11.70 -4.07 20.70
C TYR A 283 12.75 -3.88 21.79
N THR A 284 13.88 -4.61 21.72
CA THR A 284 15.09 -4.29 22.49
C THR A 284 15.88 -3.23 21.75
N ASP A 285 16.26 -2.15 22.44
CA ASP A 285 16.88 -0.96 21.84
C ASP A 285 16.00 -0.36 20.75
N TYR A 286 14.84 0.10 21.18
CA TYR A 286 13.78 0.68 20.35
C TYR A 286 13.13 1.81 21.12
N ALA A 287 12.73 2.88 20.44
CA ALA A 287 11.84 3.87 21.03
C ALA A 287 10.79 4.34 20.03
N ARG A 288 9.58 4.61 20.50
CA ARG A 288 8.48 5.21 19.75
C ARG A 288 7.78 6.28 20.57
N ALA A 289 7.42 7.37 19.91
CA ALA A 289 6.68 8.48 20.50
C ALA A 289 5.74 9.13 19.50
N VAL A 290 4.78 9.89 20.03
CA VAL A 290 3.98 10.83 19.22
C VAL A 290 4.88 12.00 18.80
N LEU A 291 4.92 12.27 17.50
CA LEU A 291 5.83 13.24 16.89
C LEU A 291 5.59 14.66 17.42
N ALA A 292 4.35 15.05 17.69
CA ALA A 292 4.02 16.38 18.20
C ALA A 292 4.69 16.72 19.55
N GLY A 293 5.04 15.72 20.37
CA GLY A 293 5.77 15.90 21.62
C GLY A 293 7.29 16.01 21.44
N HIS A 294 7.79 15.76 20.23
CA HIS A 294 9.20 15.73 19.87
C HIS A 294 9.43 16.62 18.66
N ASP A 295 9.52 17.94 18.87
CA ASP A 295 9.98 18.85 17.81
C ASP A 295 11.40 18.45 17.40
N ILE A 296 11.46 17.66 16.33
CA ILE A 296 12.68 17.06 15.82
C ILE A 296 13.47 18.06 14.96
N PHE A 297 12.90 19.20 14.58
CA PHE A 297 13.62 20.22 13.81
C PHE A 297 14.07 21.40 14.65
N GLY A 298 13.50 21.57 15.85
CA GLY A 298 13.84 22.61 16.80
C GLY A 298 15.12 22.38 17.60
N ASP A 299 15.36 23.32 18.51
CA ASP A 299 16.44 23.30 19.49
C ASP A 299 15.87 23.63 20.86
N TRP A 300 15.91 22.63 21.74
CA TRP A 300 15.36 22.71 23.09
C TRP A 300 16.33 22.17 24.13
N GLY A 301 17.60 21.93 23.74
CA GLY A 301 18.66 21.47 24.62
C GLY A 301 18.44 20.06 25.14
N GLY A 302 17.75 19.94 26.28
CA GLY A 302 17.43 18.67 26.90
C GLY A 302 16.24 18.75 27.83
N ASP A 303 15.38 17.73 27.77
CA ASP A 303 14.09 17.72 28.45
C ASP A 303 13.59 16.27 28.62
N CYS A 304 12.69 16.04 29.57
CA CYS A 304 12.00 14.77 29.75
C CYS A 304 10.89 14.65 28.70
N LYS A 305 11.16 13.92 27.60
CA LYS A 305 10.19 13.72 26.52
C LYS A 305 9.41 12.43 26.72
N LEU A 306 8.11 12.48 26.43
CA LEU A 306 7.20 11.34 26.55
C LEU A 306 7.42 10.34 25.41
N PHE A 307 7.53 9.06 25.75
CA PHE A 307 7.55 7.94 24.82
C PHE A 307 6.38 7.01 25.10
N GLU A 308 5.74 6.50 24.04
CA GLU A 308 4.74 5.42 24.18
C GLU A 308 5.42 4.14 24.64
N TYR A 309 6.62 3.90 24.11
CA TYR A 309 7.46 2.79 24.52
C TYR A 309 8.92 3.14 24.24
N ILE A 310 9.78 2.92 25.23
CA ILE A 310 11.23 3.02 25.10
C ILE A 310 11.86 1.79 25.74
N ASN A 311 12.88 1.24 25.08
CA ASN A 311 13.70 0.17 25.60
C ASN A 311 15.16 0.47 25.30
N ILE A 312 15.99 0.45 26.34
CA ILE A 312 17.44 0.60 26.22
C ILE A 312 18.08 -0.52 27.03
N ARG A 313 18.87 -1.36 26.35
CA ARG A 313 19.60 -2.52 26.89
C ARG A 313 18.69 -3.51 27.63
N GLY A 314 17.45 -3.66 27.17
CA GLY A 314 16.44 -4.54 27.75
C GLY A 314 15.61 -3.90 28.87
N ILE A 315 15.97 -2.72 29.34
CA ILE A 315 15.19 -1.95 30.31
C ILE A 315 14.13 -1.17 29.54
N ASN A 316 12.86 -1.50 29.77
CA ASN A 316 11.75 -0.92 29.05
C ASN A 316 10.84 -0.09 29.95
N CYS A 317 10.11 0.81 29.32
CA CYS A 317 9.14 1.67 29.96
C CYS A 317 8.10 2.12 28.92
N SER A 318 6.85 2.21 29.33
CA SER A 318 5.71 2.62 28.49
C SER A 318 5.03 3.83 29.10
N ASP A 319 4.49 4.69 28.22
CA ASP A 319 3.79 5.93 28.58
C ASP A 319 4.56 6.76 29.61
N CYS A 320 5.86 6.96 29.35
CA CYS A 320 6.78 7.51 30.34
C CYS A 320 7.80 8.44 29.71
N THR A 321 8.39 9.30 30.53
CA THR A 321 9.36 10.27 30.08
C THR A 321 10.80 9.75 30.16
N ALA A 322 11.61 10.12 29.17
CA ALA A 322 13.06 9.88 29.19
C ALA A 322 13.82 11.15 28.80
N TYR A 323 14.98 11.36 29.42
CA TYR A 323 15.79 12.54 29.16
C TYR A 323 16.38 12.46 27.76
N THR A 324 15.83 13.30 26.90
CA THR A 324 16.15 13.35 25.47
C THR A 324 16.81 14.68 25.21
N ARG A 325 17.63 14.76 24.16
CA ARG A 325 18.29 16.00 23.77
C ARG A 325 18.22 16.22 22.27
N MET A 326 17.96 17.47 21.90
CA MET A 326 18.08 17.98 20.54
C MET A 326 18.69 19.38 20.60
N ASP A 327 19.80 19.55 19.89
CA ASP A 327 20.47 20.84 19.72
C ASP A 327 20.63 21.10 18.20
N LEU A 328 20.71 22.36 17.74
CA LEU A 328 20.93 22.68 16.32
C LEU A 328 22.16 21.95 15.72
N ASN A 329 23.23 21.87 16.51
CA ASN A 329 24.53 21.31 16.10
C ASN A 329 24.80 19.92 16.71
N GLY A 330 23.75 19.20 17.12
CA GLY A 330 23.88 17.88 17.75
C GLY A 330 22.84 16.91 17.22
N ALA A 331 23.24 15.67 16.93
CA ALA A 331 22.26 14.62 16.66
C ALA A 331 21.33 14.43 17.86
N TRP A 332 20.09 14.05 17.59
CA TRP A 332 19.13 13.59 18.60
C TRP A 332 19.67 12.38 19.35
N PHE A 333 19.43 12.31 20.65
CA PHE A 333 19.76 11.14 21.46
C PHE A 333 18.94 11.10 22.75
N VAL A 334 18.84 9.90 23.33
CA VAL A 334 18.37 9.70 24.70
C VAL A 334 19.58 9.43 25.58
N ASN A 335 19.61 9.99 26.79
CA ASN A 335 20.63 9.64 27.77
C ASN A 335 19.98 8.83 28.91
N SER A 336 20.23 7.52 28.88
CA SER A 336 19.58 6.56 29.78
C SER A 336 19.93 6.77 31.25
N PHE A 337 21.17 7.15 31.57
CA PHE A 337 21.60 7.45 32.94
C PHE A 337 21.03 8.79 33.44
N LYS A 338 21.14 9.85 32.62
CA LYS A 338 20.65 11.20 32.94
C LYS A 338 19.14 11.26 33.07
N SER A 339 18.39 10.30 32.52
CA SER A 339 16.94 10.21 32.68
C SER A 339 16.53 10.19 34.15
N LYS A 340 17.17 9.35 34.96
CA LYS A 340 16.95 9.30 36.41
C LYS A 340 17.42 10.58 37.13
N GLU A 341 18.60 11.09 36.75
CA GLU A 341 19.18 12.28 37.39
C GLU A 341 18.36 13.56 37.14
N ASN A 342 17.62 13.62 36.04
CA ASN A 342 16.71 14.73 35.71
C ASN A 342 15.26 14.43 36.12
N GLU A 343 15.04 13.41 36.96
CA GLU A 343 13.72 13.06 37.49
C GLU A 343 12.69 12.68 36.41
N CYS A 344 13.14 12.20 35.23
CA CYS A 344 12.24 11.55 34.28
C CYS A 344 11.83 10.16 34.80
N ASP A 345 10.73 9.62 34.29
CA ASP A 345 10.19 8.33 34.72
C ASP A 345 11.11 7.14 34.39
N PHE A 346 11.81 7.21 33.25
CA PHE A 346 12.67 6.14 32.77
C PHE A 346 13.99 6.05 33.55
N ASP A 347 14.21 4.93 34.25
CA ASP A 347 15.50 4.60 34.88
C ASP A 347 16.30 3.61 34.04
N GLY A 348 17.07 4.15 33.10
CA GLY A 348 18.02 3.39 32.30
C GLY A 348 19.45 3.37 32.88
N SER A 349 19.63 3.58 34.19
CA SER A 349 20.97 3.67 34.80
C SER A 349 21.70 2.33 34.87
N LEU A 350 20.96 1.22 35.00
CA LEU A 350 21.56 -0.11 35.12
C LEU A 350 22.32 -0.48 33.83
N GLY A 351 23.60 -0.80 34.00
CA GLY A 351 24.51 -1.15 32.91
C GLY A 351 24.89 0.01 31.99
N ALA A 352 24.56 1.26 32.35
CA ALA A 352 25.00 2.43 31.62
C ALA A 352 26.50 2.71 31.84
N ILE A 353 27.15 3.34 30.86
CA ILE A 353 28.54 3.82 30.98
C ILE A 353 28.61 5.35 30.99
N ASP A 354 29.78 5.87 31.39
CA ASP A 354 30.00 7.32 31.47
C ASP A 354 29.74 8.03 30.13
N ASN A 355 28.90 9.06 30.18
CA ASN A 355 28.46 9.87 29.03
C ASN A 355 27.77 9.07 27.90
N GLU A 356 27.20 7.90 28.20
CA GLU A 356 26.48 7.10 27.22
C GLU A 356 25.31 7.89 26.60
N ASN A 357 25.31 7.94 25.27
CA ASN A 357 24.17 8.41 24.48
C ASN A 357 23.60 7.23 23.71
N ASN A 358 22.30 7.05 23.81
CA ASN A 358 21.54 6.01 23.12
C ASN A 358 20.89 6.61 21.87
N PHE A 359 20.75 5.78 20.84
CA PHE A 359 20.17 6.08 19.54
C PHE A 359 20.91 7.12 18.67
N GLY A 360 21.76 7.98 19.24
CA GLY A 360 22.51 8.95 18.45
C GLY A 360 23.65 9.61 19.22
N ARG A 361 24.27 10.61 18.57
CA ARG A 361 25.39 11.39 19.11
C ARG A 361 26.48 10.54 19.82
N TYR A 362 26.86 9.43 19.20
CA TYR A 362 27.87 8.53 19.76
C TYR A 362 29.25 9.21 19.79
N ARG A 363 29.81 9.37 20.99
CA ARG A 363 31.16 9.92 21.21
C ARG A 363 32.17 8.79 21.41
N SER A 364 33.40 9.00 20.96
CA SER A 364 34.48 8.04 21.22
C SER A 364 34.69 7.88 22.74
N GLY A 365 34.75 6.63 23.22
CA GLY A 365 34.87 6.31 24.64
C GLY A 365 33.55 6.28 25.43
N ALA A 366 32.42 6.62 24.82
CA ALA A 366 31.09 6.60 25.44
C ALA A 366 30.10 5.70 24.65
N ILE A 367 30.61 4.59 24.11
CA ILE A 367 29.85 3.61 23.34
C ILE A 367 29.64 2.36 24.17
N ASN A 368 28.37 2.05 24.44
CA ASN A 368 27.99 0.84 25.15
C ASN A 368 27.72 -0.28 24.14
N THR A 369 28.50 -1.35 24.19
CA THR A 369 28.37 -2.48 23.27
C THR A 369 27.18 -3.39 23.60
N ASN A 370 26.56 -3.23 24.78
CA ASN A 370 25.33 -3.93 25.14
C ASN A 370 24.08 -3.31 24.49
N HIS A 371 24.18 -2.12 23.90
CA HIS A 371 23.10 -1.46 23.17
C HIS A 371 23.22 -1.78 21.67
N ARG A 372 22.18 -2.38 21.06
CA ARG A 372 22.23 -2.96 19.70
C ARG A 372 22.66 -1.99 18.62
N CYS A 373 22.19 -0.73 18.66
CA CYS A 373 22.59 0.30 17.69
C CYS A 373 24.09 0.61 17.75
N SER A 374 24.75 0.24 18.85
CA SER A 374 26.14 0.55 19.13
C SER A 374 27.00 -0.66 19.51
N SER A 375 26.52 -1.87 19.21
CA SER A 375 27.16 -3.12 19.61
C SER A 375 28.46 -3.43 18.86
N SER A 376 28.59 -2.93 17.63
CA SER A 376 29.76 -3.09 16.78
C SER A 376 29.82 -2.00 15.70
N ASP A 377 30.94 -1.88 14.99
CA ASP A 377 31.10 -0.93 13.88
C ASP A 377 30.01 -1.01 12.78
N PRO A 378 29.55 -2.20 12.33
CA PRO A 378 28.44 -2.30 11.38
C PRO A 378 27.06 -2.11 12.00
N SER A 379 26.94 -1.95 13.33
CA SER A 379 25.64 -1.69 13.95
C SER A 379 25.06 -0.38 13.48
N THR A 380 23.76 -0.36 13.21
CA THR A 380 23.06 0.76 12.60
C THR A 380 21.92 1.27 13.46
N THR A 381 21.66 2.57 13.36
CA THR A 381 20.49 3.24 13.93
C THR A 381 19.64 3.80 12.80
N GLN A 382 18.34 3.51 12.78
CA GLN A 382 17.39 4.06 11.81
C GLN A 382 16.33 4.92 12.51
N TYR A 383 16.03 6.08 11.92
CA TYR A 383 14.98 6.98 12.34
C TYR A 383 13.86 7.00 11.31
N TRP A 384 12.62 7.04 11.80
CA TRP A 384 11.43 6.89 10.97
C TRP A 384 10.33 7.84 11.39
N PHE A 385 9.56 8.31 10.41
CA PHE A 385 8.23 8.87 10.66
C PHE A 385 7.15 7.88 10.32
N GLY A 386 6.06 7.88 11.09
CA GLY A 386 4.95 6.94 10.90
C GLY A 386 3.58 7.56 11.07
N VAL A 387 2.56 6.81 10.61
CA VAL A 387 1.13 7.13 10.70
C VAL A 387 0.37 5.95 11.29
#